data_AF-A0A170RZK5-F1
#
_entry.id   AF-A0A170RZK5-F1
#
_cell.length_a   1.000
_cell.length_b   1.000
_cell.length_c   1.000
_cell.angle_alpha   90.00
_cell.angle_beta   90.00
_cell.angle_gamma   90.00
#
_symmetry.space_group_name_H-M   'P 1'
#
loop_
_entity.id
_entity.type
_entity.pdbx_description
1 polymer ?
#
loop_
_entity_poly.entity_id
_entity_poly.type
_entity_poly.pdbx_seq_one_letter_code
_entity_poly.pdbx_strand_id
1 'polypeptide(L)' 'MCAQAISFARIRRLHFGTYNKKYGGVENGVRVFHFYHSIPEVYGGILEEENMKLITNSVLVA' A
#
# COMPACT_ATOMS: atom_id res chain seq x y z
N MET A 1 -0.84 -0.39 10.32
CA MET A 1 0.02 0.78 10.66
C MET A 1 0.09 1.80 9.53
N CYS A 2 0.83 1.56 8.43
CA CYS A 2 1.15 2.61 7.44
C CYS A 2 -0.07 3.27 6.78
N ALA A 3 -1.05 2.49 6.31
CA ALA A 3 -2.26 3.05 5.69
C ALA A 3 -3.04 3.98 6.64
N GLN A 4 -3.06 3.68 7.94
CA GLN A 4 -3.71 4.54 8.94
C GLN A 4 -2.94 5.85 9.17
N ALA A 5 -1.60 5.77 9.20
CA ALA A 5 -0.76 6.97 9.28
C ALA A 5 -0.96 7.89 8.06
N ILE A 6 -1.08 7.31 6.86
CA ILE A 6 -1.40 8.04 5.62
C ILE A 6 -2.75 8.78 5.75
N SER A 7 -3.78 8.13 6.30
CA SER A 7 -5.08 8.76 6.55
C SER A 7 -4.98 9.94 7.52
N PHE A 8 -4.27 9.77 8.64
CA PHE A 8 -4.11 10.84 9.63
C PHE A 8 -3.29 12.02 9.13
N ALA A 9 -2.30 11.76 8.27
CA ALA A 9 -1.53 12.81 7.61
C ALA A 9 -2.31 13.52 6.49
N ARG A 10 -3.50 13.04 6.12
CA ARG A 10 -4.33 13.56 5.01
C ARG A 10 -3.54 13.70 3.70
N ILE A 11 -2.68 12.72 3.42
CA ILE A 11 -2.00 12.63 2.13
C ILE A 11 -3.07 12.57 1.04
N ARG A 12 -2.96 13.43 0.02
CA ARG A 12 -3.95 13.49 -1.07
C ARG A 12 -3.82 12.33 -2.05
N ARG A 13 -2.58 11.89 -2.33
CA ARG A 13 -2.29 10.87 -3.35
C ARG A 13 -1.27 9.87 -2.85
N LEU A 14 -1.57 8.59 -3.01
CA LEU A 14 -0.67 7.49 -2.69
C LEU A 14 -0.28 6.77 -3.98
N HIS A 15 1.01 6.70 -4.26
CA HIS A 15 1.58 5.91 -5.35
C HIS A 15 2.43 4.81 -4.73
N PHE A 16 2.24 3.55 -5.13
CA PHE A 16 3.04 2.45 -4.62
C PHE A 16 3.38 1.42 -5.71
N GLY A 17 4.43 0.65 -5.42
CA GLY A 17 5.06 -0.26 -6.36
C GLY A 17 4.30 -1.56 -6.57
N THR A 18 4.49 -2.51 -5.67
CA THR A 18 3.88 -3.85 -5.74
C THR A 18 2.81 -4.06 -4.69
N TYR A 19 1.82 -4.89 -5.03
CA TYR A 19 0.74 -5.26 -4.13
C TYR A 19 1.18 -6.27 -3.08
N ASN A 20 0.93 -5.95 -1.80
CA ASN A 20 1.06 -6.93 -0.72
C ASN A 20 -0.31 -7.51 -0.36
N LYS A 21 -0.60 -8.73 -0.85
CA LYS A 21 -1.89 -9.41 -0.59
C LYS A 21 -2.07 -9.85 0.86
N LYS A 22 -0.98 -10.22 1.55
CA LYS A 22 -1.01 -10.80 2.92
C LYS A 22 -1.12 -9.73 3.99
N TYR A 23 -0.37 -8.64 3.86
CA TYR A 23 -0.21 -7.61 4.90
C TYR A 23 -0.59 -6.19 4.45
N GLY A 24 -0.93 -5.99 3.18
CA GLY A 24 -1.32 -4.68 2.66
C GLY A 24 -2.64 -4.21 3.27
N GLY A 25 -2.69 -2.94 3.71
CA GLY A 25 -3.88 -2.32 4.29
C GLY A 25 -4.54 -1.25 3.40
N VAL A 26 -4.03 -1.04 2.17
CA VAL A 26 -4.55 -0.05 1.22
C VAL A 26 -5.77 -0.62 0.48
N GLU A 27 -5.55 -1.58 -0.42
CA GLU A 27 -6.62 -2.24 -1.20
C GLU A 27 -6.89 -3.68 -0.73
N ASN A 28 -5.94 -4.27 0.00
CA ASN A 28 -6.04 -5.62 0.57
C ASN A 28 -6.39 -5.58 2.06
N GLY A 29 -6.81 -6.74 2.59
CA GLY A 29 -7.12 -6.90 4.01
C GLY A 29 -8.17 -5.91 4.50
N VAL A 30 -7.81 -5.14 5.53
CA VAL A 30 -8.70 -4.21 6.23
C VAL A 30 -9.19 -3.06 5.33
N ARG A 31 -8.47 -2.69 4.25
CA ARG A 31 -8.83 -1.54 3.39
C ARG A 31 -9.08 -0.26 4.18
N VAL A 32 -8.03 0.19 4.87
CA VAL A 32 -8.10 1.19 5.93
C VAL A 32 -8.81 2.47 5.50
N PHE A 33 -8.64 2.91 4.25
CA PHE A 33 -9.23 4.16 3.75
C PHE A 33 -10.76 4.17 3.74
N HIS A 34 -11.42 3.01 3.76
CA HIS A 34 -12.89 2.95 3.81
C HIS A 34 -13.47 3.41 5.16
N PHE A 35 -12.65 3.50 6.22
CA PHE A 35 -13.07 3.92 7.56
C PHE A 35 -12.77 5.39 7.86
N TYR A 36 -12.21 6.14 6.90
CA TYR A 36 -11.82 7.53 7.08
C TYR A 36 -12.53 8.44 6.07
N HIS A 37 -12.86 9.66 6.52
CA HIS A 37 -13.53 10.66 5.68
C HIS A 37 -12.60 11.22 4.58
N SER A 38 -11.30 11.28 4.84
CA SER A 38 -10.29 11.73 3.87
C SER A 38 -9.71 10.51 3.16
N ILE A 39 -10.15 10.29 1.92
CA ILE A 39 -9.73 9.16 1.10
C ILE A 39 -8.73 9.68 0.05
N PRO A 40 -7.48 9.20 0.04
CA PRO A 40 -6.53 9.57 -0.99
C PRO A 40 -6.90 8.97 -2.35
N GLU A 41 -6.46 9.60 -3.44
CA GLU A 41 -6.35 8.93 -4.73
C GLU A 41 -5.24 7.87 -4.63
N VAL A 42 -5.52 6.64 -5.05
CA VAL A 42 -4.59 5.51 -4.94
C VAL A 42 -4.18 5.05 -6.34
N TYR A 43 -2.87 4.98 -6.56
CA TYR A 43 -2.25 4.50 -7.78
C TYR A 43 -1.27 3.38 -7.42
N GLY A 44 -1.74 2.13 -7.53
CA GLY A 44 -0.94 0.94 -7.28
C GLY A 44 -0.30 0.37 -8.55
N GLY A 45 0.63 -0.57 -8.37
CA GLY A 45 1.18 -1.36 -9.48
C GLY A 45 2.28 -0.68 -10.29
N ILE A 46 2.88 0.41 -9.79
CA ILE A 46 3.91 1.15 -10.54
C ILE A 46 5.21 0.35 -10.54
N LEU A 47 5.68 -0.06 -11.71
CA LEU A 47 6.87 -0.93 -11.84
C LEU A 47 6.72 -2.18 -10.94
N GLU A 48 5.54 -2.80 -10.96
CA GLU A 48 5.19 -3.87 -10.03
C GLU A 48 6.15 -5.06 -10.11
N GLU A 49 6.52 -5.48 -11.32
CA GLU A 49 7.41 -6.63 -11.50
C GLU A 49 8.81 -6.36 -10.95
N GLU A 50 9.38 -5.19 -11.22
CA GLU A 50 10.69 -4.79 -10.72
C GLU A 50 10.68 -4.71 -9.19
N ASN A 51 9.66 -4.09 -8.62
CA ASN A 51 9.51 -3.96 -7.18
C ASN A 51 9.28 -5.33 -6.51
N MET A 52 8.53 -6.24 -7.14
CA MET A 52 8.33 -7.60 -6.64
C MET A 52 9.62 -8.42 -6.69
N LYS A 53 10.44 -8.27 -7.75
CA LYS A 53 11.77 -8.90 -7.84
C LYS A 53 12.68 -8.43 -6.73
N LEU A 54 12.69 -7.13 -6.42
CA LEU A 54 13.48 -6.57 -5.30
C LEU A 54 13.08 -7.21 -3.97
N ILE A 55 11.78 -7.28 -3.68
CA ILE A 55 11.28 -7.80 -2.41
C ILE A 55 11.48 -9.32 -2.30
N THR A 56 11.34 -10.07 -3.39
CA THR A 56 11.51 -11.53 -3.38
C THR A 56 12.99 -11.95 -3.24
N ASN A 57 13.91 -11.16 -3.80
CA ASN A 57 15.35 -11.35 -3.60
C ASN A 57 15.83 -10.86 -2.23
N SER A 58 14.94 -10.20 -1.47
CA SER A 58 15.17 -9.78 -0.10
C SER A 58 14.54 -10.80 0.85
N VAL A 59 15.18 -11.13 1.97
CA VAL A 59 14.74 -12.14 2.96
C VAL A 59 13.45 -11.74 3.72
N LEU A 60 12.64 -10.82 3.18
CA LEU A 60 11.51 -10.16 3.84
C LEU A 60 10.13 -10.79 3.56
N VAL A 61 10.05 -11.93 2.86
CA VAL A 61 8.77 -12.56 2.44
C VAL A 61 8.42 -13.85 3.20
N ALA A 62 8.91 -14.03 4.44
CA ALA A 62 8.38 -15.06 5.34
C ALA A 62 7.08 -14.57 6.04
#